data_AF-A0A4V1ZC14-F1
#
_entry.id   AF-A0A4V1ZC14-F1
#
_cell.length_a   1.000
_cell.length_b   1.000
_cell.length_c   1.000
_cell.angle_alpha   90.00
_cell.angle_beta   90.00
_cell.angle_gamma   90.00
#
_symmetry.space_group_name_H-M   'P 1'
#
loop_
_entity.id
_entity.type
_entity.pdbx_description
1 polymer ?
#
loop_
_entity_poly.entity_id
_entity_poly.type
_entity_poly.pdbx_seq_one_letter_code
_entity_poly.pdbx_strand_id
1 'polypeptide(L)'
;MIEKTLITTHGKLRVKIPSQLNEVTLGQMMALQDSPQLGDLDAISILSGVPVTDLRSVRDANDFMQFADAVLSLSHQIKYLYNSDEIPKKLTVEIDQKPVTVNVINNLSVEPAGAFMAARDVIADEITEHVKIYGEDNWKDYFNPSLTACCKVLAFYFYCLATGNVYDEYAASAFTETIKKIRVTEALPIAKHFFMSYPNLSKPRTGFWHRLLQFWRKGRAFNPSKSLNTSTP
;
A
#
# COMPACT_ATOMS: atom_id res chain seq x y z
N MET A 1 19.06 1.13 10.60
CA MET A 1 18.37 -0.06 11.16
C MET A 1 19.08 -0.46 12.43
N ILE A 2 18.32 -0.77 13.48
CA ILE A 2 18.85 -1.39 14.71
C ILE A 2 18.71 -2.89 14.58
N GLU A 3 19.76 -3.62 14.93
CA GLU A 3 19.78 -5.08 14.86
C GLU A 3 20.23 -5.65 16.20
N LYS A 4 19.52 -6.68 16.67
CA LYS A 4 19.90 -7.40 17.88
C LYS A 4 19.56 -8.88 17.78
N THR A 5 20.38 -9.70 18.44
CA THR A 5 20.09 -11.12 18.64
C THR A 5 19.45 -11.31 20.02
N LEU A 6 18.17 -11.68 20.05
CA LEU A 6 17.40 -11.97 21.25
C LEU A 6 17.53 -13.45 21.62
N ILE A 7 17.53 -13.76 22.91
CA ILE A 7 17.56 -15.15 23.39
C ILE A 7 16.12 -15.64 23.55
N THR A 8 15.78 -16.74 22.88
CA THR A 8 14.46 -17.36 22.96
C THR A 8 14.50 -18.65 23.77
N THR A 9 13.32 -19.19 24.10
CA THR A 9 13.17 -20.52 24.71
C THR A 9 13.71 -21.65 23.83
N HIS A 10 13.84 -21.41 22.51
CA HIS A 10 14.25 -22.41 21.53
C HIS A 10 15.60 -22.09 20.84
N GLY A 11 16.26 -20.97 21.18
CA GLY A 11 17.53 -20.60 20.57
C GLY A 11 17.81 -19.09 20.58
N LYS A 12 18.25 -18.57 19.43
CA LYS A 12 18.60 -17.16 19.21
C LYS A 12 17.79 -16.61 18.03
N LEU A 13 17.19 -15.44 18.20
CA LEU A 13 16.35 -14.77 17.20
C LEU A 13 16.98 -13.44 16.82
N ARG A 14 17.33 -13.27 15.54
CA ARG A 14 17.87 -12.01 15.03
C ARG A 14 16.71 -11.09 14.63
N VAL A 15 16.53 -10.00 15.36
CA VAL A 15 15.49 -8.99 15.11
C VAL A 15 16.14 -7.73 14.56
N LYS A 16 15.61 -7.21 13.46
CA LYS A 16 16.03 -5.94 12.85
C LYS A 16 14.85 -5.00 12.83
N ILE A 17 14.99 -3.78 13.36
CA ILE A 17 13.93 -2.78 13.34
C ILE A 17 14.45 -1.53 12.60
N PRO A 18 13.64 -0.94 11.70
CA PRO A 18 13.92 0.37 11.14
C PRO A 18 14.21 1.40 12.25
N SER A 19 15.21 2.25 12.06
CA SER A 19 15.49 3.39 12.95
C SER A 19 14.98 4.71 12.37
N GLN A 20 14.71 4.73 11.07
CA GLN A 20 14.35 5.90 10.30
C GLN A 20 13.24 5.56 9.32
N LEU A 21 12.43 6.55 8.96
CA LEU A 21 11.29 6.37 8.06
C LEU A 21 11.68 5.90 6.65
N ASN A 22 12.88 6.24 6.18
CA ASN A 22 13.43 5.78 4.89
C ASN A 22 13.76 4.28 4.86
N GLU A 23 13.76 3.59 6.00
CA GLU A 23 13.95 2.15 6.10
C GLU A 23 12.63 1.39 6.18
N VAL A 24 11.51 2.10 6.35
CA VAL A 24 10.17 1.50 6.45
C VAL A 24 9.54 1.40 5.07
N THR A 25 9.02 0.22 4.75
CA THR A 25 8.31 0.00 3.49
C THR A 25 6.86 0.48 3.55
N LEU A 26 6.25 0.75 2.40
CA LEU A 26 4.85 1.14 2.31
C LEU A 26 3.94 0.07 2.91
N GLY A 27 4.23 -1.21 2.67
CA GLY A 27 3.48 -2.35 3.21
C GLY A 27 3.55 -2.44 4.73
N GLN A 28 4.71 -2.17 5.32
CA GLN A 28 4.84 -2.11 6.78
C GLN A 28 4.02 -0.97 7.36
N MET A 29 4.04 0.21 6.73
CA MET A 29 3.21 1.34 7.17
C MET A 29 1.71 1.08 7.03
N MET A 30 1.28 0.42 5.95
CA MET A 30 -0.11 -0.01 5.78
C MET A 30 -0.53 -0.95 6.91
N ALA A 31 0.27 -1.96 7.22
CA ALA A 31 -0.02 -2.92 8.29
C ALA A 31 -0.11 -2.25 9.69
N LEU A 32 0.70 -1.22 9.93
CA LEU A 32 0.61 -0.42 11.16
C LEU A 32 -0.68 0.40 11.23
N GLN A 33 -1.18 0.93 10.11
CA GLN A 33 -2.43 1.71 10.05
C GLN A 33 -3.68 0.84 10.12
N ASP A 34 -3.66 -0.35 9.51
CA ASP A 34 -4.81 -1.26 9.44
C ASP A 34 -5.12 -1.95 10.78
N SER A 35 -4.27 -1.76 11.80
CA SER A 35 -4.35 -2.42 13.10
C SER A 35 -4.76 -1.43 14.22
N PRO A 36 -6.07 -1.24 14.49
CA PRO A 36 -6.56 -0.24 15.45
C PRO A 36 -6.22 -0.54 16.92
N GLN A 37 -5.80 -1.76 17.25
CA GLN A 37 -5.39 -2.19 18.59
C GLN A 37 -3.99 -2.84 18.51
N LEU A 38 -3.02 -2.08 18.02
CA LEU A 38 -1.66 -2.55 17.85
C LEU A 38 -0.96 -2.66 19.22
N GLY A 39 -0.62 -3.88 19.64
CA GLY A 39 0.27 -4.10 20.78
C GLY A 39 1.74 -3.87 20.39
N ASP A 40 2.60 -3.64 21.38
CA ASP A 40 4.03 -3.39 21.13
C ASP A 40 4.72 -4.53 20.38
N LEU A 41 4.37 -5.79 20.69
CA LEU A 41 4.90 -6.96 19.98
C LEU A 41 4.39 -7.06 18.53
N ASP A 42 3.17 -6.61 18.25
CA ASP A 42 2.62 -6.58 16.89
C ASP A 42 3.31 -5.50 16.06
N ALA A 43 3.57 -4.33 16.67
CA ALA A 43 4.35 -3.26 16.06
C ALA A 43 5.77 -3.74 15.70
N ILE A 44 6.45 -4.39 16.65
CA ILE A 44 7.78 -4.97 16.43
C ILE A 44 7.71 -6.04 15.34
N SER A 45 6.68 -6.89 15.33
CA SER A 45 6.51 -7.93 14.31
C SER A 45 6.41 -7.34 12.90
N ILE A 46 5.58 -6.32 12.72
CA ILE A 46 5.40 -5.64 11.44
C ILE A 46 6.69 -4.94 11.00
N LEU A 47 7.29 -4.16 11.90
CA LEU A 47 8.51 -3.39 11.59
C LEU A 47 9.72 -4.29 11.34
N SER A 48 9.82 -5.44 12.01
CA SER A 48 10.94 -6.37 11.85
C SER A 48 10.74 -7.45 10.79
N GLY A 49 9.50 -7.69 10.38
CA GLY A 49 9.13 -8.83 9.54
C GLY A 49 9.22 -10.18 10.27
N VAL A 50 9.43 -10.19 11.60
CA VAL A 50 9.52 -11.41 12.41
C VAL A 50 8.13 -11.77 12.93
N PRO A 51 7.65 -13.03 12.82
CA PRO A 51 6.35 -13.43 13.35
C PRO A 51 6.18 -13.16 14.85
N VAL A 52 5.00 -12.70 15.27
CA VAL A 52 4.67 -12.46 16.69
C VAL A 52 4.89 -13.70 17.56
N THR A 53 4.64 -14.90 17.02
CA THR A 53 4.86 -16.18 17.73
C THR A 53 6.31 -16.35 18.15
N ASP A 54 7.25 -15.90 17.31
CA ASP A 54 8.69 -16.03 17.56
C ASP A 54 9.13 -14.97 18.57
N LEU A 55 8.57 -13.76 18.50
CA LEU A 55 8.81 -12.70 19.48
C LEU A 55 8.30 -13.07 20.87
N ARG A 56 7.17 -13.77 20.97
CA ARG A 56 6.62 -14.28 22.25
C ARG A 56 7.51 -15.36 22.90
N SER A 57 8.42 -15.96 22.15
CA SER A 57 9.36 -16.96 22.68
C SER A 57 10.61 -16.34 23.32
N VAL A 58 10.78 -15.01 23.26
CA VAL A 58 11.91 -14.29 23.88
C VAL A 58 11.84 -14.39 25.40
N ARG A 59 12.97 -14.74 26.03
CA ARG A 59 13.02 -15.06 27.48
C ARG A 59 12.95 -13.84 28.38
N ASP A 60 13.48 -12.70 27.95
CA ASP A 60 13.52 -11.46 28.73
C ASP A 60 12.81 -10.33 27.98
N ALA A 61 11.80 -9.74 28.59
CA ALA A 61 11.08 -8.59 28.02
C ALA A 61 11.97 -7.32 27.97
N ASN A 62 12.95 -7.19 28.87
CA ASN A 62 13.86 -6.04 28.89
C ASN A 62 14.72 -5.97 27.63
N ASP A 63 14.91 -7.09 26.93
CA ASP A 63 15.66 -7.10 25.68
C ASP A 63 14.99 -6.25 24.58
N PHE A 64 13.67 -6.05 24.67
CA PHE A 64 12.92 -5.20 23.75
C PHE A 64 13.03 -3.71 24.07
N MET A 65 13.41 -3.33 25.30
CA MET A 65 13.56 -1.91 25.68
C MET A 65 14.61 -1.20 24.82
N GLN A 66 15.58 -1.93 24.28
CA GLN A 66 16.61 -1.38 23.40
C GLN A 66 16.05 -0.90 22.05
N PHE A 67 14.82 -1.29 21.70
CA PHE A 67 14.12 -0.79 20.53
C PHE A 67 13.18 0.37 20.84
N ALA A 68 12.90 0.65 22.12
CA ALA A 68 11.90 1.63 22.53
C ALA A 68 12.20 3.03 21.98
N ASP A 69 13.44 3.49 22.08
CA ASP A 69 13.84 4.81 21.59
C ASP A 69 13.69 4.93 20.06
N ALA A 70 13.99 3.86 19.33
CA ALA A 70 13.84 3.84 17.87
C ALA A 70 12.38 3.81 17.45
N VAL A 71 11.54 3.03 18.12
CA VAL A 71 10.10 2.98 17.89
C VAL A 71 9.45 4.34 18.22
N LEU A 72 9.86 4.97 19.32
CA LEU A 72 9.39 6.30 19.69
C LEU A 72 9.82 7.36 18.67
N SER A 73 11.09 7.34 18.24
CA SER A 73 11.58 8.24 17.19
C SER A 73 10.84 8.04 15.88
N LEU A 74 10.58 6.79 15.49
CA LEU A 74 9.79 6.46 14.31
C LEU A 74 8.35 6.97 14.41
N SER A 75 7.69 6.83 15.57
CA SER A 75 6.31 7.31 15.74
C SER A 75 6.22 8.83 15.54
N HIS A 76 7.20 9.58 16.03
CA HIS A 76 7.33 11.01 15.76
C HIS A 76 7.53 11.30 14.27
N GLN A 77 8.35 10.53 13.56
CA GLN A 77 8.55 10.69 12.11
C GLN A 77 7.27 10.36 11.32
N ILE A 78 6.56 9.30 11.70
CA ILE A 78 5.30 8.87 11.07
C ILE A 78 4.22 9.95 11.19
N LYS A 79 4.17 10.67 12.32
CA LYS A 79 3.22 11.79 12.49
C LYS A 79 3.36 12.87 11.40
N TYR A 80 4.58 13.08 10.91
CA TYR A 80 4.88 14.08 9.88
C TYR A 80 5.11 13.47 8.50
N LEU A 81 4.68 12.22 8.30
CA LEU A 81 4.91 11.46 7.06
C LEU A 81 4.44 12.20 5.79
N TYR A 82 3.30 12.90 5.85
CA TYR A 82 2.71 13.62 4.71
C TYR A 82 3.31 15.02 4.45
N ASN A 83 4.24 15.48 5.29
CA ASN A 83 4.86 16.80 5.17
C ASN A 83 6.01 16.84 4.15
N SER A 84 6.40 15.70 3.59
CA SER A 84 7.43 15.65 2.56
C SER A 84 6.85 15.98 1.18
N ASP A 85 7.32 17.05 0.57
CA ASP A 85 6.93 17.46 -0.79
C ASP A 85 8.00 17.15 -1.84
N GLU A 86 9.16 16.60 -1.45
CA GLU A 86 10.21 16.24 -2.38
C GLU A 86 9.84 14.97 -3.16
N ILE A 87 9.54 15.13 -4.45
CA ILE A 87 9.20 14.02 -5.34
C ILE A 87 10.50 13.47 -5.96
N PRO A 88 10.84 12.19 -5.73
CA PRO A 88 12.00 11.58 -6.36
C PRO A 88 11.81 11.48 -7.88
N LYS A 89 12.88 11.72 -8.64
CA LYS A 89 12.85 11.63 -10.12
C LYS A 89 12.83 10.18 -10.65
N LYS A 90 13.30 9.25 -9.83
CA LYS A 90 13.45 7.84 -10.17
C LYS A 90 13.03 7.00 -8.98
N LEU A 91 12.44 5.85 -9.29
CA LEU A 91 11.98 4.86 -8.35
C LEU A 91 12.61 3.52 -8.72
N THR A 92 13.13 2.78 -7.74
CA THR A 92 13.64 1.42 -7.99
C THR A 92 12.66 0.41 -7.41
N VAL A 93 12.21 -0.52 -8.25
CA VAL A 93 11.25 -1.56 -7.90
C VAL A 93 11.90 -2.92 -8.15
N GLU A 94 11.74 -3.87 -7.23
CA GLU A 94 12.23 -5.24 -7.43
C GLU A 94 11.19 -6.10 -8.15
N ILE A 95 11.48 -6.52 -9.37
CA ILE A 95 10.66 -7.47 -10.14
C ILE A 95 11.47 -8.76 -10.30
N ASP A 96 10.91 -9.89 -9.87
CA ASP A 96 11.57 -11.20 -9.95
C ASP A 96 13.01 -11.19 -9.40
N GLN A 97 13.20 -10.52 -8.25
CA GLN A 97 14.49 -10.33 -7.56
C GLN A 97 15.51 -9.48 -8.33
N LYS A 98 15.09 -8.80 -9.41
CA LYS A 98 15.92 -7.87 -10.17
C LYS A 98 15.48 -6.43 -9.91
N PRO A 99 16.40 -5.51 -9.55
CA PRO A 99 16.08 -4.11 -9.41
C PRO A 99 15.84 -3.48 -10.79
N VAL A 100 14.67 -2.90 -10.98
CA VAL A 100 14.28 -2.14 -12.18
C VAL A 100 14.06 -0.69 -11.77
N THR A 101 14.80 0.23 -12.40
CA THR A 101 14.65 1.67 -12.15
C THR A 101 13.68 2.28 -13.15
N VAL A 102 12.63 2.89 -12.65
CA VAL A 102 11.58 3.58 -13.41
C VAL A 102 11.70 5.09 -13.20
N ASN A 103 11.52 5.86 -14.25
CA ASN A 103 11.45 7.32 -14.14
C ASN A 103 10.06 7.74 -13.66
N VAL A 104 10.01 8.64 -12.69
CA VAL A 104 8.76 9.26 -12.25
C VAL A 104 8.41 10.34 -13.26
N ILE A 105 7.22 10.22 -13.86
CA ILE A 105 6.75 11.14 -14.89
C ILE A 105 5.96 12.25 -14.21
N ASN A 106 6.29 13.50 -14.54
CA ASN A 106 5.59 14.68 -14.00
C ASN A 106 4.36 15.08 -14.81
N ASN A 107 4.22 14.58 -16.04
CA ASN A 107 3.09 14.87 -16.91
C ASN A 107 2.16 13.66 -17.03
N LEU A 108 1.10 13.67 -16.22
CA LEU A 108 0.12 12.59 -16.12
C LEU A 108 -0.85 12.49 -17.31
N SER A 109 -0.65 13.29 -18.35
CA SER A 109 -1.58 13.42 -19.49
C SER A 109 -1.22 12.51 -20.67
N VAL A 110 -0.05 11.86 -20.65
CA VAL A 110 0.51 11.11 -21.79
C VAL A 110 0.71 9.65 -21.39
N GLU A 111 -0.39 8.89 -21.30
CA GLU A 111 -0.39 7.58 -20.64
C GLU A 111 -1.30 6.54 -21.31
N PRO A 112 -1.04 5.24 -21.10
CA PRO A 112 -1.97 4.20 -21.51
C PRO A 112 -3.35 4.44 -20.90
N ALA A 113 -4.38 4.50 -21.74
CA ALA A 113 -5.74 4.84 -21.30
C ALA A 113 -6.24 3.94 -20.15
N GLY A 114 -5.84 2.66 -20.12
CA GLY A 114 -6.20 1.73 -19.04
C GLY A 114 -5.63 2.13 -17.67
N ALA A 115 -4.32 2.40 -17.60
CA ALA A 115 -3.67 2.86 -16.36
C ALA A 115 -4.26 4.19 -15.90
N PHE A 116 -4.47 5.11 -16.84
CA PHE A 116 -5.04 6.42 -16.57
C PHE A 116 -6.44 6.32 -15.96
N MET A 117 -7.31 5.46 -16.52
CA MET A 117 -8.67 5.30 -16.02
C MET A 117 -8.71 4.60 -14.66
N ALA A 118 -7.89 3.56 -14.45
CA ALA A 118 -7.85 2.84 -13.19
C ALA A 118 -7.35 3.71 -12.03
N ALA A 119 -6.26 4.46 -12.25
CA ALA A 119 -5.74 5.40 -11.26
C ALA A 119 -6.74 6.53 -10.98
N ARG A 120 -7.38 7.10 -12.00
CA ARG A 120 -8.41 8.13 -11.83
C ARG A 120 -9.56 7.66 -10.96
N ASP A 121 -10.05 6.44 -11.18
CA ASP A 121 -11.21 5.94 -10.45
C ASP A 121 -10.86 5.73 -8.95
N VAL A 122 -9.65 5.26 -8.62
CA VAL A 122 -9.16 5.20 -7.22
C VAL A 122 -9.04 6.59 -6.61
N ILE A 123 -8.46 7.54 -7.34
CA ILE A 123 -8.29 8.92 -6.86
C ILE A 123 -9.65 9.57 -6.60
N ALA A 124 -10.60 9.42 -7.51
CA ALA A 124 -11.93 9.98 -7.39
C ALA A 124 -12.70 9.37 -6.21
N ASP A 125 -12.61 8.05 -5.99
CA ASP A 125 -13.27 7.40 -4.86
C ASP A 125 -12.72 7.91 -3.51
N GLU A 126 -11.40 8.01 -3.38
CA GLU A 126 -10.75 8.52 -2.15
C GLU A 126 -11.11 9.98 -1.85
N ILE A 127 -11.10 10.85 -2.87
CA ILE A 127 -11.50 12.26 -2.72
C ILE A 127 -12.97 12.35 -2.33
N THR A 128 -13.84 11.55 -2.97
CA THR A 128 -15.28 11.55 -2.66
C THR A 128 -15.54 11.12 -1.22
N GLU A 129 -14.82 10.10 -0.73
CA GLU A 129 -14.92 9.68 0.67
C GLU A 129 -14.44 10.76 1.63
N HIS A 130 -13.33 11.43 1.32
CA HIS A 130 -12.84 12.55 2.13
C HIS A 130 -13.84 13.72 2.17
N VAL A 131 -14.34 14.16 1.02
CA VAL A 131 -15.33 15.24 0.91
C VAL A 131 -16.63 14.89 1.66
N LYS A 132 -17.04 13.62 1.64
CA LYS A 132 -18.22 13.16 2.38
C LYS A 132 -18.05 13.28 3.91
N ILE A 133 -16.83 13.11 4.42
CA ILE A 133 -16.54 13.15 5.86
C ILE A 133 -16.25 14.58 6.34
N TYR A 134 -15.47 15.34 5.57
CA TYR A 134 -14.89 16.62 6.00
C TYR A 134 -15.51 17.86 5.32
N GLY A 135 -16.37 17.67 4.32
CA GLY A 135 -16.97 18.74 3.52
C GLY A 135 -16.17 19.05 2.25
N GLU A 136 -16.79 19.82 1.36
CA GLU A 136 -16.21 20.19 0.05
C GLU A 136 -15.25 21.38 0.15
N ASP A 137 -15.41 22.22 1.18
CA ASP A 137 -14.62 23.43 1.35
C ASP A 137 -13.16 23.12 1.68
N ASN A 138 -12.23 23.60 0.86
CA ASN A 138 -10.78 23.46 1.05
C ASN A 138 -10.30 22.02 1.29
N TRP A 139 -10.99 21.03 0.73
CA TRP A 139 -10.64 19.61 0.93
C TRP A 139 -9.17 19.34 0.58
N LYS A 140 -8.62 20.03 -0.43
CA LYS A 140 -7.22 19.91 -0.86
C LYS A 140 -6.19 20.29 0.20
N ASP A 141 -6.51 21.23 1.08
CA ASP A 141 -5.55 21.77 2.05
C ASP A 141 -5.26 20.78 3.19
N TYR A 142 -6.20 19.86 3.44
CA TYR A 142 -6.12 18.84 4.50
C TYR A 142 -6.19 17.40 3.96
N PHE A 143 -6.13 17.23 2.64
CA PHE A 143 -6.26 15.93 2.01
C PHE A 143 -4.99 15.09 2.19
N ASN A 144 -5.09 14.05 3.01
CA ASN A 144 -4.11 12.99 3.12
C ASN A 144 -4.72 11.69 2.56
N PRO A 145 -4.32 11.23 1.36
CA PRO A 145 -4.86 10.01 0.78
C PRO A 145 -4.47 8.80 1.64
N SER A 146 -5.35 7.79 1.71
CA SER A 146 -5.02 6.53 2.39
C SER A 146 -3.78 5.87 1.78
N LEU A 147 -2.96 5.21 2.61
CA LEU A 147 -1.79 4.46 2.13
C LEU A 147 -2.18 3.35 1.15
N THR A 148 -3.37 2.79 1.33
CA THR A 148 -3.95 1.79 0.41
C THR A 148 -4.25 2.38 -0.96
N ALA A 149 -4.86 3.58 -1.02
CA ALA A 149 -5.10 4.25 -2.29
C ALA A 149 -3.79 4.69 -2.95
N CYS A 150 -2.82 5.18 -2.17
CA CYS A 150 -1.46 5.47 -2.65
C CYS A 150 -0.84 4.23 -3.31
N CYS A 151 -0.86 3.09 -2.63
CA CYS A 151 -0.31 1.84 -3.15
C CYS A 151 -0.96 1.41 -4.48
N LYS A 152 -2.30 1.49 -4.57
CA LYS A 152 -3.05 1.14 -5.78
C LYS A 152 -2.73 2.05 -6.96
N VAL A 153 -2.72 3.37 -6.75
CA VAL A 153 -2.41 4.35 -7.80
C VAL A 153 -1.01 4.10 -8.35
N LEU A 154 -0.01 3.93 -7.47
CA LEU A 154 1.36 3.63 -7.90
C LEU A 154 1.46 2.28 -8.63
N ALA A 155 0.68 1.28 -8.23
CA ALA A 155 0.69 -0.03 -8.88
C ALA A 155 0.13 0.03 -10.31
N PHE A 156 -1.04 0.65 -10.49
CA PHE A 156 -1.62 0.86 -11.83
C PHE A 156 -0.70 1.67 -12.73
N TYR A 157 0.01 2.62 -12.14
CA TYR A 157 0.93 3.49 -12.86
C TYR A 157 2.21 2.79 -13.30
N PHE A 158 2.93 2.22 -12.34
CA PHE A 158 4.27 1.71 -12.58
C PHE A 158 4.28 0.31 -13.19
N TYR A 159 3.15 -0.40 -13.23
CA TYR A 159 3.10 -1.75 -13.79
C TYR A 159 3.67 -1.82 -15.21
N CYS A 160 3.16 -1.03 -16.16
CA CYS A 160 3.63 -1.07 -17.55
C CYS A 160 5.07 -0.56 -17.67
N LEU A 161 5.44 0.46 -16.90
CA LEU A 161 6.77 1.06 -16.95
C LEU A 161 7.85 0.13 -16.38
N ALA A 162 7.52 -0.62 -15.33
CA ALA A 162 8.46 -1.50 -14.66
C ALA A 162 8.56 -2.87 -15.34
N THR A 163 7.44 -3.39 -15.87
CA THR A 163 7.41 -4.72 -16.50
C THR A 163 7.62 -4.69 -18.02
N GLY A 164 7.37 -3.56 -18.68
CA GLY A 164 7.36 -3.45 -20.14
C GLY A 164 6.15 -4.12 -20.81
N ASN A 165 5.21 -4.66 -20.02
CA ASN A 165 4.04 -5.36 -20.53
C ASN A 165 2.90 -4.41 -20.91
N VAL A 166 2.01 -4.89 -21.77
CA VAL A 166 0.73 -4.22 -22.06
C VAL A 166 -0.10 -4.13 -20.79
N TYR A 167 -0.85 -3.04 -20.63
CA TYR A 167 -1.69 -2.84 -19.46
C TYR A 167 -2.73 -3.95 -19.29
N ASP A 168 -2.68 -4.61 -18.13
CA ASP A 168 -3.65 -5.59 -17.66
C ASP A 168 -4.05 -5.18 -16.23
N GLU A 169 -5.35 -4.96 -16.01
CA GLU A 169 -5.90 -4.50 -14.73
C GLU A 169 -5.66 -5.49 -13.59
N TYR A 170 -5.74 -6.80 -13.86
CA TYR A 170 -5.51 -7.85 -12.85
C TYR A 170 -4.03 -7.92 -12.49
N ALA A 171 -3.15 -7.88 -13.49
CA ALA A 171 -1.72 -7.91 -13.27
C ALA A 171 -1.24 -6.63 -12.55
N ALA A 172 -1.78 -5.48 -12.92
CA ALA A 172 -1.49 -4.20 -12.27
C ALA A 172 -2.04 -4.17 -10.82
N SER A 173 -3.18 -4.80 -10.55
CA SER A 173 -3.69 -4.97 -9.18
C SER A 173 -2.78 -5.89 -8.35
N ALA A 174 -2.32 -7.00 -8.91
CA ALA A 174 -1.35 -7.89 -8.24
C ALA A 174 -0.01 -7.20 -7.99
N PHE A 175 0.37 -6.26 -8.85
CA PHE A 175 1.59 -5.46 -8.72
C PHE A 175 1.63 -4.59 -7.45
N THR A 176 0.49 -4.40 -6.77
CA THR A 176 0.46 -3.75 -5.44
C THR A 176 1.36 -4.44 -4.42
N GLU A 177 1.51 -5.77 -4.47
CA GLU A 177 2.42 -6.51 -3.59
C GLU A 177 3.89 -6.14 -3.82
N THR A 178 4.23 -5.79 -5.06
CA THR A 178 5.57 -5.29 -5.40
C THR A 178 5.75 -3.86 -4.89
N ILE A 179 4.74 -3.01 -5.08
CA ILE A 179 4.77 -1.61 -4.60
C ILE A 179 4.87 -1.52 -3.08
N LYS A 180 4.23 -2.44 -2.34
CA LYS A 180 4.34 -2.52 -0.87
C LYS A 180 5.78 -2.64 -0.36
N LYS A 181 6.71 -3.14 -1.17
CA LYS A 181 8.13 -3.30 -0.78
C LYS A 181 8.94 -2.01 -0.91
N ILE A 182 8.41 -1.00 -1.61
CA ILE A 182 9.06 0.30 -1.78
C ILE A 182 9.06 1.04 -0.45
N ARG A 183 10.08 1.87 -0.22
CA ARG A 183 10.17 2.75 0.96
C ARG A 183 9.04 3.76 0.97
N VAL A 184 8.42 3.96 2.13
CA VAL A 184 7.29 4.89 2.27
C VAL A 184 7.68 6.32 1.89
N THR A 185 8.91 6.73 2.22
CA THR A 185 9.46 8.06 1.90
C THR A 185 9.61 8.34 0.41
N GLU A 186 9.79 7.29 -0.41
CA GLU A 186 9.88 7.40 -1.87
C GLU A 186 8.49 7.32 -2.51
N ALA A 187 7.65 6.40 -2.02
CA ALA A 187 6.32 6.15 -2.58
C ALA A 187 5.35 7.31 -2.32
N LEU A 188 5.33 7.85 -1.11
CA LEU A 188 4.28 8.77 -0.68
C LEU A 188 4.29 10.13 -1.40
N PRO A 189 5.44 10.81 -1.57
CA PRO A 189 5.48 12.09 -2.29
C PRO A 189 5.03 11.93 -3.74
N ILE A 190 5.39 10.81 -4.38
CA ILE A 190 4.90 10.46 -5.72
C ILE A 190 3.38 10.33 -5.66
N ALA A 191 2.84 9.47 -4.82
CA ALA A 191 1.40 9.26 -4.73
C ALA A 191 0.64 10.57 -4.47
N LYS A 192 1.09 11.40 -3.52
CA LYS A 192 0.51 12.73 -3.24
C LYS A 192 0.48 13.60 -4.49
N HIS A 193 1.55 13.61 -5.29
CA HIS A 193 1.59 14.32 -6.57
C HIS A 193 0.51 13.84 -7.54
N PHE A 194 0.28 12.53 -7.62
CA PHE A 194 -0.82 11.96 -8.42
C PHE A 194 -2.18 12.47 -7.97
N PHE A 195 -2.49 12.44 -6.67
CA PHE A 195 -3.79 12.92 -6.17
C PHE A 195 -4.00 14.43 -6.41
N MET A 196 -2.94 15.23 -6.30
CA MET A 196 -3.03 16.69 -6.44
C MET A 196 -3.02 17.18 -7.89
N SER A 197 -2.33 16.46 -8.78
CA SER A 197 -2.04 16.91 -10.14
C SER A 197 -2.82 16.15 -11.21
N TYR A 198 -3.68 15.20 -10.83
CA TYR A 198 -4.41 14.40 -11.80
C TYR A 198 -5.35 15.26 -12.66
N PRO A 199 -5.27 15.17 -14.00
CA PRO A 199 -6.12 15.98 -14.86
C PRO A 199 -7.57 15.49 -14.85
N ASN A 200 -8.52 16.42 -14.97
CA ASN A 200 -9.96 16.15 -15.11
C ASN A 200 -10.66 15.44 -13.94
N LEU A 201 -10.21 15.63 -12.69
CA LEU A 201 -10.92 15.11 -11.51
C LEU A 201 -12.36 15.64 -11.34
N SER A 202 -12.70 16.75 -11.99
CA SER A 202 -14.04 17.34 -12.00
C SER A 202 -15.02 16.67 -12.99
N LYS A 203 -14.57 15.74 -13.84
CA LYS A 203 -15.44 15.10 -14.83
C LYS A 203 -16.18 13.91 -14.21
N PRO A 204 -17.49 13.75 -14.48
CA PRO A 204 -18.32 12.72 -13.86
C PRO A 204 -17.81 11.29 -14.17
N ARG A 205 -17.93 10.45 -13.16
CA ARG A 205 -17.49 9.05 -13.07
C ARG A 205 -17.89 8.23 -14.31
N THR A 206 -16.93 7.70 -15.06
CA THR A 206 -17.21 6.60 -16.00
C THR A 206 -16.99 5.30 -15.23
N GLY A 207 -18.06 4.73 -14.67
CA GLY A 207 -18.01 3.61 -13.71
C GLY A 207 -17.51 2.26 -14.25
N PHE A 208 -16.25 2.18 -14.67
CA PHE A 208 -15.61 0.92 -15.08
C PHE A 208 -15.49 -0.04 -13.89
N TRP A 209 -15.06 0.45 -12.72
CA TRP A 209 -15.02 -0.35 -11.49
C TRP A 209 -16.41 -0.84 -11.03
N HIS A 210 -17.48 -0.07 -11.24
CA HIS A 210 -18.85 -0.51 -10.93
C HIS A 210 -19.29 -1.67 -11.82
N ARG A 211 -18.88 -1.68 -13.10
CA ARG A 211 -19.15 -2.83 -13.99
C ARG A 211 -18.37 -4.06 -13.55
N LEU A 212 -17.13 -3.92 -13.09
CA LEU A 212 -16.33 -5.05 -12.61
C LEU A 212 -16.84 -5.59 -11.27
N LEU A 213 -17.15 -4.73 -10.29
CA LEU A 213 -17.77 -5.13 -9.01
C LEU A 213 -19.09 -5.90 -9.22
N GLN A 214 -19.87 -5.57 -10.25
CA GLN A 214 -21.04 -6.37 -10.64
C GLN A 214 -20.66 -7.78 -11.14
N PHE A 215 -19.55 -7.95 -11.85
CA PHE A 215 -19.04 -9.27 -12.23
C PHE A 215 -18.58 -10.08 -11.02
N TRP A 216 -17.94 -9.45 -10.03
CA TRP A 216 -17.56 -10.12 -8.78
C TRP A 216 -18.77 -10.57 -7.95
N ARG A 217 -19.88 -9.81 -7.95
CA ARG A 217 -21.14 -10.24 -7.31
C ARG A 217 -21.84 -11.36 -8.09
N LYS A 218 -21.75 -11.39 -9.41
CA LYS A 218 -22.34 -12.45 -10.25
C LYS A 218 -21.52 -13.75 -10.23
N GLY A 219 -20.19 -13.68 -10.07
CA GLY A 219 -19.31 -14.85 -9.96
C GLY A 219 -19.55 -15.71 -8.71
N ARG A 220 -20.08 -15.13 -7.61
CA ARG A 220 -20.53 -15.89 -6.43
C ARG A 220 -21.95 -16.47 -6.55
N ALA A 221 -22.73 -16.08 -7.55
CA ALA A 221 -24.10 -16.56 -7.76
C ALA A 221 -24.20 -17.72 -8.76
N PHE A 222 -23.13 -18.05 -9.47
CA PHE A 222 -23.08 -19.16 -10.42
C PHE A 222 -22.53 -20.44 -9.78
N ASN A 223 -23.22 -20.93 -8.74
CA ASN A 223 -23.19 -22.36 -8.43
C ASN A 223 -24.27 -23.01 -9.31
N PRO A 224 -23.92 -23.78 -10.37
CA PRO A 224 -24.92 -24.51 -11.11
C PRO A 224 -25.46 -25.62 -10.20
N SER A 225 -26.71 -25.46 -9.78
CA SER A 225 -27.50 -26.54 -9.18
C SER A 225 -27.56 -27.69 -10.20
N LYS A 226 -26.76 -28.73 -9.95
CA LYS A 226 -26.79 -30.00 -10.70
C LYS A 226 -28.20 -30.60 -10.60
N SER A 227 -28.83 -30.69 -11.77
CA SER A 227 -29.89 -31.61 -12.21
C SER A 227 -30.39 -32.65 -11.20
N LEU A 228 -31.65 -32.52 -10.78
CA LEU A 228 -32.45 -33.66 -10.35
C LEU A 228 -33.08 -34.31 -11.59
N ASN A 229 -32.66 -35.55 -11.85
CA ASN A 229 -33.31 -36.47 -12.76
C ASN A 229 -34.66 -36.88 -12.17
N THR A 230 -35.76 -36.61 -12.87
CA THR A 230 -36.99 -37.42 -12.76
C THR A 230 -37.57 -37.60 -14.15
N SER A 231 -37.25 -38.76 -14.72
CA SER A 231 -37.96 -39.37 -15.85
C SER A 231 -39.28 -39.96 -15.35
N THR A 232 -40.39 -39.47 -15.87
CA THR A 232 -41.73 -40.06 -15.76
C THR A 232 -41.99 -41.02 -16.92
N PRO A 233 -42.64 -42.15 -16.71
CA PRO A 233 -43.70 -42.64 -17.58
C PRO A 233 -45.06 -42.07 -17.17
#